data_AF-A0A957BDX7-F1
#
_entry.id   AF-A0A957BDX7-F1
#
_cell.length_a   1.000
_cell.length_b   1.000
_cell.length_c   1.000
_cell.angle_alpha   90.00
_cell.angle_beta   90.00
_cell.angle_gamma   90.00
#
_symmetry.space_group_name_H-M   'P 1'
#
loop_
_entity.id
_entity.type
_entity.pdbx_description
1 polymer ?
#
loop_
_entity_poly.entity_id
_entity_poly.type
_entity_poly.pdbx_seq_one_letter_code
_entity_poly.pdbx_strand_id
1 'polypeptide(L)'
;FDTIFFDPARRDEHGRRLFDVEQYVPPLSLVQSWDASRIMVKLSPGVDIEQVRGYGGKLTFVSVGGDLKEAILQPDQVQQNDEAVLLTESDTVTWLNNTSIPQPDVPLSEPADWLVEPDPAILRAGLVRHLADDLGGFMLDETIGYLTTTEHPQSLWVRSWAILDWMPFHLKKLRNYLREHNVGKVTVKKRGSPITPEQLMASLKLKKGDEERTLVLTRLRGEPIVMICESQPV
;
A
#
# COMPACT_ATOMS: atom_id res chain seq x y z
N PHE A 1 13.03 28.06 -19.06
CA PHE A 1 11.62 27.73 -19.34
C PHE A 1 10.80 27.94 -18.08
N ASP A 2 9.51 28.27 -18.16
CA ASP A 2 8.68 28.40 -16.95
C ASP A 2 8.37 27.04 -16.30
N THR A 3 8.21 25.99 -17.12
CA THR A 3 7.96 24.62 -16.64
C THR A 3 8.56 23.60 -17.60
N ILE A 4 9.18 22.56 -17.05
CA ILE A 4 9.62 21.37 -17.77
C ILE A 4 8.88 20.16 -17.22
N PHE A 5 8.29 19.36 -18.11
CA PHE A 5 7.75 18.04 -17.78
C PHE A 5 8.65 16.97 -18.37
N PHE A 6 9.00 15.97 -17.58
CA PHE A 6 9.92 14.90 -17.94
C PHE A 6 9.33 13.53 -17.64
N ASP A 7 9.15 12.71 -18.68
CA ASP A 7 8.67 11.32 -18.57
C ASP A 7 9.66 10.41 -19.30
N PRO A 8 10.79 10.06 -18.66
CA PRO A 8 11.80 9.25 -19.31
C PRO A 8 11.30 7.82 -19.53
N ALA A 9 11.73 7.21 -20.63
CA ALA A 9 11.42 5.82 -20.91
C ALA A 9 12.11 4.90 -19.88
N ARG A 10 11.35 3.93 -19.39
CA ARG A 10 11.79 2.94 -18.37
C ARG A 10 11.92 1.54 -18.97
N ARG A 11 12.11 1.48 -20.28
CA ARG A 11 12.38 0.24 -21.00
C ARG A 11 13.56 0.44 -21.92
N ASP A 12 14.42 -0.57 -21.99
CA ASP A 12 15.49 -0.58 -22.96
C ASP A 12 14.96 -0.90 -24.37
N GLU A 13 15.86 -0.88 -25.36
CA GLU A 13 15.57 -1.20 -26.76
C GLU A 13 15.00 -2.62 -26.95
N HIS A 14 15.24 -3.52 -25.99
CA HIS A 14 14.74 -4.90 -25.99
C HIS A 14 13.43 -5.04 -25.20
N GLY A 15 12.85 -3.93 -24.73
CA GLY A 15 11.60 -3.89 -23.98
C GLY A 15 11.71 -4.32 -22.51
N ARG A 16 12.91 -4.58 -21.98
CA ARG A 16 13.11 -4.96 -20.56
C ARG A 16 12.86 -3.75 -19.67
N ARG A 17 12.23 -3.96 -18.51
CA ARG A 17 11.97 -2.89 -17.54
C ARG A 17 13.27 -2.45 -16.86
N LEU A 18 13.45 -1.14 -16.76
CA LEU A 18 14.56 -0.49 -16.07
C LEU A 18 14.03 -0.01 -14.71
N PHE A 19 14.73 -0.38 -13.64
CA PHE A 19 14.36 -0.05 -12.26
C PHE A 19 15.25 1.04 -11.67
N ASP A 20 16.51 1.05 -12.06
CA ASP A 20 17.48 2.08 -11.72
C ASP A 20 17.16 3.38 -12.47
N VAL A 21 16.97 4.47 -11.73
CA VAL A 21 16.59 5.78 -12.29
C VAL A 21 17.69 6.39 -13.17
N GLU A 22 18.95 5.96 -12.99
CA GLU A 22 20.07 6.36 -13.85
C GLU A 22 20.17 5.53 -15.13
N GLN A 23 19.40 4.45 -15.24
CA GLN A 23 19.28 3.68 -16.48
C GLN A 23 18.08 4.11 -17.32
N TYR A 24 17.25 5.02 -16.82
CA TYR A 24 16.16 5.58 -17.61
C TYR A 24 16.68 6.23 -18.89
N VAL A 25 15.81 6.38 -19.89
CA VAL A 25 16.18 6.93 -21.19
C VAL A 25 15.39 8.21 -21.46
N PRO A 26 16.00 9.40 -21.33
CA PRO A 26 17.33 9.68 -20.74
C PRO A 26 17.37 9.50 -19.21
N PRO A 27 18.57 9.46 -18.58
CA PRO A 27 18.71 9.20 -17.14
C PRO A 27 18.11 10.34 -16.30
N LEU A 28 17.68 10.00 -15.07
CA LEU A 28 17.10 10.99 -14.17
C LEU A 28 18.07 12.13 -13.84
N SER A 29 19.37 11.87 -13.75
CA SER A 29 20.41 12.90 -13.48
C SER A 29 20.39 14.09 -14.43
N LEU A 30 19.81 13.95 -15.62
CA LEU A 30 19.65 15.05 -16.56
C LEU A 30 18.88 16.25 -15.97
N VAL A 31 17.93 15.99 -15.05
CA VAL A 31 17.10 17.04 -14.43
C VAL A 31 17.92 18.09 -13.67
N GLN A 32 19.09 17.71 -13.14
CA GLN A 32 19.97 18.60 -12.38
C GLN A 32 20.64 19.67 -13.25
N SER A 33 20.69 19.44 -14.56
CA SER A 33 21.28 20.38 -15.52
C SER A 33 20.31 21.45 -16.02
N TRP A 34 19.03 21.35 -15.66
CA TRP A 34 17.98 22.20 -16.22
C TRP A 34 17.73 23.44 -15.37
N ASP A 35 17.62 24.58 -16.06
CA ASP A 35 17.21 25.85 -15.46
C ASP A 35 15.75 26.14 -15.82
N ALA A 36 14.86 25.85 -14.87
CA ALA A 36 13.43 26.11 -15.00
C ALA A 36 12.80 26.40 -13.63
N SER A 37 11.78 27.27 -13.62
CA SER A 37 11.06 27.62 -12.39
C SER A 37 10.26 26.46 -11.80
N ARG A 38 9.88 25.48 -12.62
CA ARG A 38 9.19 24.25 -12.21
C ARG A 38 9.67 23.08 -13.04
N ILE A 39 9.95 21.96 -12.38
CA ILE A 39 10.29 20.69 -13.02
C ILE A 39 9.34 19.63 -12.47
N MET A 40 8.70 18.87 -13.35
CA MET A 40 7.83 17.76 -12.96
C MET A 40 8.31 16.50 -13.65
N VAL A 41 8.74 15.52 -12.87
CA VAL A 41 9.26 14.25 -13.39
C VAL A 41 8.30 13.14 -13.07
N LYS A 42 7.78 12.48 -14.11
CA LYS A 42 6.98 11.29 -13.99
C LYS A 42 7.86 10.07 -13.78
N LEU A 43 7.57 9.32 -12.72
CA LEU A 43 8.32 8.15 -12.28
C LEU A 43 7.40 6.93 -12.20
N SER A 44 8.02 5.76 -12.09
CA SER A 44 7.26 4.53 -11.85
C SER A 44 6.54 4.57 -10.50
N PRO A 45 5.35 3.97 -10.37
CA PRO A 45 4.63 3.93 -9.09
C PRO A 45 5.46 3.25 -7.98
N GLY A 46 6.22 2.22 -8.35
CA GLY A 46 7.12 1.48 -7.47
C GLY A 46 8.57 1.96 -7.51
N VAL A 47 8.83 3.23 -7.85
CA VAL A 47 10.20 3.77 -7.90
C VAL A 47 10.89 3.59 -6.53
N ASP A 48 12.16 3.22 -6.55
CA ASP A 48 12.94 3.19 -5.31
C ASP A 48 13.09 4.62 -4.79
N ILE A 49 12.51 4.88 -3.62
CA ILE A 49 12.46 6.23 -3.05
C ILE A 49 13.87 6.73 -2.75
N GLU A 50 14.77 5.84 -2.31
CA GLU A 50 16.15 6.21 -1.94
C GLU A 50 16.95 6.73 -3.13
N GLN A 51 16.70 6.20 -4.33
CA GLN A 51 17.32 6.68 -5.56
C GLN A 51 16.84 8.09 -5.96
N VAL A 52 15.67 8.50 -5.46
CA VAL A 52 15.04 9.77 -5.82
C VAL A 52 15.29 10.84 -4.76
N ARG A 53 15.47 10.48 -3.49
CA ARG A 53 15.69 11.44 -2.38
C ARG A 53 16.87 12.39 -2.63
N GLY A 54 17.93 11.91 -3.28
CA GLY A 54 19.10 12.72 -3.60
C GLY A 54 18.81 13.92 -4.52
N TYR A 55 17.68 13.90 -5.23
CA TYR A 55 17.24 15.00 -6.10
C TYR A 55 16.50 16.11 -5.34
N GLY A 56 16.16 15.88 -4.06
CA GLY A 56 15.39 16.81 -3.24
C GLY A 56 13.93 16.94 -3.69
N GLY A 57 13.24 17.92 -3.12
CA GLY A 57 11.88 18.24 -3.52
C GLY A 57 10.79 17.32 -2.99
N LYS A 58 9.60 17.49 -3.58
CA LYS A 58 8.38 16.78 -3.21
C LYS A 58 8.19 15.53 -4.07
N LEU A 59 7.82 14.41 -3.46
CA LEU A 59 7.26 13.24 -4.14
C LEU A 59 5.75 13.18 -3.94
N THR A 60 5.00 13.15 -5.04
CA THR A 60 3.56 12.91 -5.03
C THR A 60 3.26 11.52 -5.58
N PHE A 61 2.55 10.70 -4.84
CA PHE A 61 2.10 9.37 -5.24
C PHE A 61 0.63 9.43 -5.65
N VAL A 62 0.33 9.04 -6.88
CA VAL A 62 -1.01 9.18 -7.46
C VAL A 62 -1.64 7.80 -7.64
N SER A 63 -2.75 7.56 -6.94
CA SER A 63 -3.64 6.43 -7.15
C SER A 63 -4.90 6.84 -7.90
N VAL A 64 -5.44 5.91 -8.70
CA VAL A 64 -6.70 6.08 -9.43
C VAL A 64 -7.58 4.88 -9.10
N GLY A 65 -8.72 5.11 -8.47
CA GLY A 65 -9.64 4.04 -8.05
C GLY A 65 -9.00 2.99 -7.13
N GLY A 66 -8.05 3.39 -6.28
CA GLY A 66 -7.31 2.48 -5.39
C GLY A 66 -6.10 1.79 -6.02
N ASP A 67 -5.78 2.08 -7.29
CA ASP A 67 -4.58 1.56 -7.96
C ASP A 67 -3.52 2.65 -8.09
N LEU A 68 -2.34 2.45 -7.52
CA LEU A 68 -1.21 3.36 -7.69
C LEU A 68 -0.73 3.37 -9.15
N LYS A 69 -0.78 4.53 -9.81
CA LYS A 69 -0.44 4.68 -11.22
C LYS A 69 0.96 5.25 -11.43
N GLU A 70 1.34 6.26 -10.66
CA GLU A 70 2.62 6.94 -10.84
C GLU A 70 3.11 7.63 -9.56
N ALA A 71 4.38 7.99 -9.59
CA ALA A 71 4.97 8.93 -8.66
C ALA A 71 5.45 10.15 -9.45
N ILE A 72 5.32 11.35 -8.91
CA ILE A 72 5.78 12.59 -9.51
C ILE A 72 6.81 13.23 -8.59
N LEU A 73 8.00 13.49 -9.12
CA LEU A 73 9.03 14.26 -8.44
C LEU A 73 8.97 15.72 -8.89
N GLN A 74 9.01 16.63 -7.93
CA GLN A 74 9.15 18.05 -8.14
C GLN A 74 10.39 18.57 -7.40
N PRO A 75 11.58 18.53 -8.04
CA PRO A 75 12.85 18.86 -7.38
C PRO A 75 12.97 20.36 -7.06
N ASP A 76 12.18 21.22 -7.72
CA ASP A 76 12.13 22.66 -7.45
C ASP A 76 11.47 23.03 -6.11
N GLN A 77 10.77 22.09 -5.46
CA GLN A 77 10.09 22.36 -4.20
C GLN A 77 11.07 22.34 -3.02
N VAL A 78 11.02 23.37 -2.16
CA VAL A 78 11.94 23.48 -1.02
C VAL A 78 11.58 22.49 0.11
N GLN A 79 10.29 22.15 0.24
CA GLN A 79 9.81 21.24 1.28
C GLN A 79 9.77 19.80 0.77
N GLN A 80 10.38 18.88 1.52
CA GLN A 80 10.36 17.44 1.26
C GLN A 80 9.14 16.76 1.91
N ASN A 81 7.95 17.33 1.67
CA ASN A 81 6.72 16.77 2.17
C ASN A 81 6.10 15.89 1.09
N ASP A 82 6.23 14.57 1.24
CA ASP A 82 5.59 13.62 0.35
C ASP A 82 4.07 13.78 0.38
N GLU A 83 3.40 13.40 -0.70
CA GLU A 83 1.98 13.63 -0.89
C GLU A 83 1.30 12.39 -1.46
N ALA A 84 0.13 12.04 -0.93
CA ALA A 84 -0.76 11.06 -1.53
C ALA A 84 -1.88 11.79 -2.27
N VAL A 85 -2.19 11.35 -3.49
CA VAL A 85 -3.32 11.81 -4.28
C VAL A 85 -4.14 10.61 -4.69
N LEU A 86 -5.44 10.63 -4.40
CA LEU A 86 -6.41 9.65 -4.86
C LEU A 86 -7.37 10.34 -5.83
N LEU A 87 -7.43 9.80 -7.06
CA LEU A 87 -8.41 10.17 -8.07
C LEU A 87 -9.50 9.10 -8.10
N THR A 88 -10.75 9.51 -7.91
CA THR A 88 -11.94 8.67 -8.11
C THR A 88 -12.69 9.15 -9.36
N GLU A 89 -13.82 8.53 -9.68
CA GLU A 89 -14.67 8.99 -10.79
C GLU A 89 -15.26 10.39 -10.54
N SER A 90 -15.47 10.75 -9.27
CA SER A 90 -16.14 11.99 -8.85
C SER A 90 -15.22 12.99 -8.15
N ASP A 91 -14.11 12.53 -7.56
CA ASP A 91 -13.35 13.31 -6.59
C ASP A 91 -11.84 13.23 -6.82
N THR A 92 -11.14 14.24 -6.30
CA THR A 92 -9.69 14.24 -6.13
C THR A 92 -9.39 14.56 -4.68
N VAL A 93 -8.81 13.60 -3.97
CA VAL A 93 -8.42 13.74 -2.57
C VAL A 93 -6.91 13.83 -2.49
N THR A 94 -6.40 14.72 -1.64
CA THR A 94 -4.95 14.91 -1.48
C THR A 94 -4.61 14.96 0.01
N TRP A 95 -3.53 14.29 0.39
CA TRP A 95 -3.00 14.31 1.75
C TRP A 95 -1.49 14.55 1.71
N LEU A 96 -1.08 15.69 2.27
CA LEU A 96 0.33 16.04 2.44
C LEU A 96 0.90 15.44 3.73
N ASN A 97 2.00 14.71 3.64
CA ASN A 97 2.80 14.27 4.77
C ASN A 97 3.71 15.42 5.23
N ASN A 98 3.25 16.18 6.22
CA ASN A 98 4.05 17.24 6.82
C ASN A 98 5.13 16.64 7.73
N THR A 99 6.33 16.47 7.19
CA THR A 99 7.49 15.90 7.90
C THR A 99 7.97 16.74 9.09
N SER A 100 7.50 17.98 9.24
CA SER A 100 7.76 18.80 10.43
C SER A 100 6.93 18.35 11.65
N ILE A 101 5.90 17.54 11.44
CA ILE A 101 5.05 16.99 12.50
C ILE A 101 5.54 15.56 12.78
N PRO A 102 5.83 15.21 14.05
CA PRO A 102 6.13 13.84 14.42
C PRO A 102 5.02 12.89 13.98
N GLN A 103 5.39 11.69 13.56
CA GLN A 103 4.40 10.65 13.26
C GLN A 103 3.60 10.32 14.54
N PRO A 104 2.28 10.12 14.45
CA PRO A 104 1.48 9.71 15.59
C PRO A 104 1.98 8.39 16.18
N ASP A 105 1.92 8.30 17.52
CA ASP A 105 2.17 7.06 18.22
C ASP A 105 0.89 6.21 18.21
N VAL A 106 0.81 5.32 17.24
CA VAL A 106 -0.35 4.45 17.02
C VAL A 106 -0.16 3.15 17.81
N PRO A 107 -1.10 2.77 18.68
CA PRO A 107 -0.98 1.57 19.47
C PRO A 107 -0.97 0.30 18.62
N LEU A 108 -0.15 -0.67 19.05
CA LEU A 108 -0.23 -2.03 18.55
C LEU A 108 -1.34 -2.80 19.28
N SER A 109 -2.17 -3.53 18.55
CA SER A 109 -3.22 -4.39 19.13
C SER A 109 -3.31 -5.74 18.42
N GLU A 110 -4.00 -6.69 19.04
CA GLU A 110 -4.58 -7.82 18.32
C GLU A 110 -5.61 -7.30 17.29
N PRO A 111 -5.93 -8.08 16.23
CA PRO A 111 -6.96 -7.69 15.29
C PRO A 111 -8.29 -7.31 15.96
N ALA A 112 -8.79 -6.11 15.65
CA ALA A 112 -10.11 -5.63 16.04
C ALA A 112 -11.20 -6.18 15.11
N ASP A 113 -12.32 -5.46 14.97
CA ASP A 113 -13.51 -5.92 14.23
C ASP A 113 -13.41 -5.73 12.71
N TRP A 114 -12.60 -4.78 12.24
CA TRP A 114 -12.43 -4.46 10.82
C TRP A 114 -10.96 -4.47 10.42
N LEU A 115 -10.65 -5.16 9.34
CA LEU A 115 -9.37 -5.05 8.64
C LEU A 115 -9.45 -3.82 7.73
N VAL A 116 -8.42 -2.99 7.79
CA VAL A 116 -8.29 -1.79 6.98
C VAL A 116 -7.03 -1.92 6.12
N GLU A 117 -7.24 -1.87 4.80
CA GLU A 117 -6.17 -1.81 3.80
C GLU A 117 -6.09 -0.38 3.26
N PRO A 118 -5.03 0.38 3.63
CA PRO A 118 -4.80 1.71 3.10
C PRO A 118 -4.57 1.71 1.60
N ASP A 119 -4.98 2.81 0.96
CA ASP A 119 -4.67 3.13 -0.43
C ASP A 119 -3.15 3.10 -0.65
N PRO A 120 -2.67 2.58 -1.79
CA PRO A 120 -1.24 2.48 -2.04
C PRO A 120 -0.51 3.83 -2.12
N ALA A 121 -1.17 4.95 -2.42
CA ALA A 121 -0.57 6.28 -2.31
C ALA A 121 -0.29 6.66 -0.85
N ILE A 122 -1.21 6.35 0.09
CA ILE A 122 -0.99 6.53 1.54
C ILE A 122 0.21 5.72 2.01
N LEU A 123 0.30 4.46 1.56
CA LEU A 123 1.43 3.59 1.88
C LEU A 123 2.76 4.17 1.41
N ARG A 124 2.80 4.71 0.19
CA ARG A 124 4.02 5.23 -0.43
C ARG A 124 4.44 6.59 0.09
N ALA A 125 3.48 7.45 0.44
CA ALA A 125 3.70 8.76 1.03
C ALA A 125 4.07 8.69 2.54
N GLY A 126 4.10 7.50 3.14
CA GLY A 126 4.44 7.33 4.55
C GLY A 126 3.35 7.82 5.52
N LEU A 127 2.08 7.79 5.09
CA LEU A 127 0.94 8.34 5.82
C LEU A 127 0.16 7.32 6.64
N VAL A 128 0.64 6.08 6.75
CA VAL A 128 -0.10 4.98 7.41
C VAL A 128 -0.45 5.29 8.87
N ARG A 129 0.49 5.87 9.63
CA ARG A 129 0.26 6.21 11.04
C ARG A 129 -0.72 7.37 11.21
N HIS A 130 -0.63 8.37 10.33
CA HIS A 130 -1.59 9.47 10.27
C HIS A 130 -3.00 8.96 9.94
N LEU A 131 -3.11 8.05 8.97
CA LEU A 131 -4.38 7.42 8.65
C LEU A 131 -4.93 6.59 9.82
N ALA A 132 -4.08 5.85 10.53
CA ALA A 132 -4.53 5.08 11.69
C ALA A 132 -5.05 5.98 12.81
N ASP A 133 -4.35 7.08 13.12
CA ASP A 133 -4.78 8.07 14.11
C ASP A 133 -6.12 8.71 13.73
N ASP A 134 -6.27 9.14 12.47
CA ASP A 134 -7.50 9.74 11.94
C ASP A 134 -8.72 8.79 12.03
N LEU A 135 -8.48 7.49 11.82
CA LEU A 135 -9.51 6.46 11.91
C LEU A 135 -9.75 5.94 13.34
N GLY A 136 -8.97 6.40 14.33
CA GLY A 136 -8.97 5.80 15.68
C GLY A 136 -8.59 4.30 15.66
N GLY A 137 -7.75 3.92 14.70
CA GLY A 137 -7.35 2.54 14.44
C GLY A 137 -6.06 2.12 15.13
N PHE A 138 -5.74 0.84 14.94
CA PHE A 138 -4.62 0.15 15.55
C PHE A 138 -3.72 -0.45 14.48
N MET A 139 -2.42 -0.55 14.79
CA MET A 139 -1.47 -1.31 13.99
C MET A 139 -1.34 -2.74 14.50
N LEU A 140 -1.12 -3.70 13.61
CA LEU A 140 -0.84 -5.09 14.00
C LEU A 140 0.67 -5.31 14.25
N ASP A 141 1.51 -4.58 13.53
CA ASP A 141 2.96 -4.70 13.54
C ASP A 141 3.57 -3.36 13.12
N GLU A 142 4.72 -2.98 13.68
CA GLU A 142 5.38 -1.70 13.41
C GLU A 142 5.76 -1.50 11.94
N THR A 143 5.92 -2.59 11.20
CA THR A 143 6.48 -2.60 9.84
C THR A 143 5.47 -2.99 8.76
N ILE A 144 4.23 -3.31 9.12
CA ILE A 144 3.20 -3.74 8.18
C ILE A 144 2.10 -2.70 8.06
N GLY A 145 1.81 -2.29 6.83
CA GLY A 145 0.77 -1.30 6.53
C GLY A 145 -0.67 -1.83 6.51
N TYR A 146 -1.02 -2.87 7.29
CA TYR A 146 -2.42 -3.18 7.57
C TYR A 146 -2.80 -2.55 8.91
N LEU A 147 -4.01 -2.00 8.97
CA LEU A 147 -4.58 -1.41 10.16
C LEU A 147 -5.83 -2.21 10.57
N THR A 148 -6.28 -2.03 11.80
CA THR A 148 -7.60 -2.53 12.23
C THR A 148 -8.36 -1.47 13.01
N THR A 149 -9.69 -1.52 12.96
CA THR A 149 -10.61 -0.59 13.66
C THR A 149 -11.73 -1.39 14.33
N THR A 150 -12.30 -0.85 15.41
CA THR A 150 -13.48 -1.46 16.07
C THR A 150 -14.78 -1.17 15.32
N GLU A 151 -14.83 -0.06 14.60
CA GLU A 151 -15.96 0.33 13.76
C GLU A 151 -15.58 0.33 12.29
N HIS A 152 -16.59 0.29 11.42
CA HIS A 152 -16.40 0.35 9.97
C HIS A 152 -15.82 1.72 9.58
N PRO A 153 -14.60 1.79 9.00
CA PRO A 153 -13.98 3.08 8.69
C PRO A 153 -14.72 3.81 7.57
N GLN A 154 -15.00 5.10 7.77
CA GLN A 154 -15.61 5.97 6.77
C GLN A 154 -14.52 6.81 6.08
N SER A 155 -13.81 6.23 5.10
CA SER A 155 -12.75 6.95 4.38
C SER A 155 -12.56 6.46 2.96
N LEU A 156 -12.35 7.40 2.03
CA LEU A 156 -11.99 7.10 0.64
C LEU A 156 -10.58 6.51 0.50
N TRP A 157 -9.75 6.66 1.53
CA TRP A 157 -8.36 6.20 1.54
C TRP A 157 -8.20 4.72 1.87
N VAL A 158 -9.29 3.98 2.08
CA VAL A 158 -9.21 2.60 2.54
C VAL A 158 -10.17 1.69 1.80
N ARG A 159 -9.82 0.40 1.75
CA ARG A 159 -10.78 -0.69 1.63
C ARG A 159 -10.83 -1.41 2.96
N SER A 160 -12.01 -1.86 3.36
CA SER A 160 -12.13 -2.56 4.64
C SER A 160 -12.91 -3.86 4.55
N TRP A 161 -12.61 -4.81 5.42
CA TRP A 161 -13.35 -6.06 5.55
C TRP A 161 -13.69 -6.30 7.01
N ALA A 162 -14.92 -6.72 7.29
CA ALA A 162 -15.25 -7.23 8.61
C ALA A 162 -14.41 -8.49 8.90
N ILE A 163 -13.72 -8.49 10.04
CA ILE A 163 -12.96 -9.62 10.54
C ILE A 163 -13.94 -10.55 11.25
N LEU A 164 -13.95 -11.82 10.85
CA LEU A 164 -14.80 -12.85 11.43
C LEU A 164 -14.07 -13.67 12.49
N ASP A 165 -12.79 -13.92 12.28
CA ASP A 165 -11.90 -14.58 13.23
C ASP A 165 -10.43 -14.33 12.85
N TRP A 166 -9.51 -14.59 13.76
CA TRP A 166 -8.08 -14.60 13.47
C TRP A 166 -7.34 -15.61 14.35
N MET A 167 -6.18 -16.06 13.89
CA MET A 167 -5.36 -17.01 14.66
C MET A 167 -3.88 -16.92 14.26
N PRO A 168 -2.96 -17.33 15.16
CA PRO A 168 -1.59 -17.66 14.77
C PRO A 168 -1.58 -18.62 13.59
N PHE A 169 -0.71 -18.35 12.60
CA PHE A 169 -0.75 -19.10 11.35
C PHE A 169 -0.36 -20.56 11.57
N HIS A 170 -1.34 -21.46 11.45
CA HIS A 170 -1.13 -22.89 11.52
C HIS A 170 -2.03 -23.59 10.51
N LEU A 171 -1.46 -24.10 9.41
CA LEU A 171 -2.21 -24.60 8.26
C LEU A 171 -3.29 -25.64 8.63
N LYS A 172 -2.98 -26.57 9.54
CA LYS A 172 -3.95 -27.58 10.00
C LYS A 172 -5.16 -26.96 10.72
N LYS A 173 -4.93 -25.96 11.59
CA LYS A 173 -6.01 -25.26 12.31
C LYS A 173 -6.86 -24.46 11.34
N LEU A 174 -6.24 -23.70 10.44
CA LEU A 174 -6.93 -22.94 9.40
C LEU A 174 -7.80 -23.85 8.52
N ARG A 175 -7.29 -25.00 8.07
CA ARG A 175 -8.08 -25.96 7.27
C ARG A 175 -9.29 -26.52 8.02
N ASN A 176 -9.15 -26.77 9.32
CA ASN A 176 -10.27 -27.23 10.15
C ASN A 176 -11.32 -26.13 10.27
N TYR A 177 -10.90 -24.91 10.61
CA TYR A 177 -11.78 -23.74 10.71
C TYR A 177 -12.60 -23.54 9.43
N LEU A 178 -11.94 -23.49 8.27
CA LEU A 178 -12.60 -23.26 6.98
C LEU A 178 -13.61 -24.36 6.65
N ARG A 179 -13.30 -25.61 7.00
CA ARG A 179 -14.23 -26.73 6.80
C ARG A 179 -15.44 -26.65 7.73
N GLU A 180 -15.24 -26.29 8.99
CA GLU A 180 -16.32 -26.14 9.98
C GLU A 180 -17.28 -25.01 9.59
N HIS A 181 -16.78 -23.98 8.90
CA HIS A 181 -17.56 -22.86 8.39
C HIS A 181 -18.01 -23.02 6.92
N ASN A 182 -17.97 -24.24 6.36
CA ASN A 182 -18.39 -24.54 4.98
C ASN A 182 -17.75 -23.64 3.90
N VAL A 183 -16.51 -23.18 4.11
CA VAL A 183 -15.80 -22.30 3.18
C VAL A 183 -15.23 -23.11 2.01
N GLY A 184 -15.79 -22.87 0.82
CA GLY A 184 -15.39 -23.53 -0.42
C GLY A 184 -14.43 -22.71 -1.29
N LYS A 185 -14.43 -21.39 -1.13
CA LYS A 185 -13.61 -20.48 -1.93
C LYS A 185 -12.96 -19.42 -1.04
N VAL A 186 -11.72 -19.09 -1.37
CA VAL A 186 -10.98 -18.05 -0.66
C VAL A 186 -10.28 -17.12 -1.62
N THR A 187 -10.26 -15.83 -1.27
CA THR A 187 -9.29 -14.86 -1.78
C THR A 187 -8.17 -14.77 -0.77
N VAL A 188 -6.91 -14.83 -1.20
CA VAL A 188 -5.76 -14.71 -0.29
C VAL A 188 -5.03 -13.40 -0.52
N LYS A 189 -4.96 -12.57 0.52
CA LYS A 189 -4.11 -11.38 0.59
C LYS A 189 -2.92 -11.65 1.49
N LYS A 190 -1.82 -10.93 1.26
CA LYS A 190 -0.65 -11.01 2.14
C LYS A 190 0.08 -9.70 2.28
N ARG A 191 0.70 -9.49 3.44
CA ARG A 191 1.71 -8.44 3.67
C ARG A 191 2.60 -8.88 4.83
N GLY A 192 3.90 -8.97 4.60
CA GLY A 192 4.85 -9.51 5.60
C GLY A 192 4.90 -11.05 5.68
N SER A 193 4.08 -11.78 4.93
CA SER A 193 4.14 -13.25 4.90
C SER A 193 5.09 -13.78 3.81
N PRO A 194 5.95 -14.77 4.12
CA PRO A 194 6.78 -15.44 3.12
C PRO A 194 5.97 -16.38 2.22
N ILE A 195 4.79 -16.82 2.65
CA ILE A 195 3.91 -17.72 1.89
C ILE A 195 3.21 -16.93 0.79
N THR A 196 3.22 -17.43 -0.44
CA THR A 196 2.47 -16.80 -1.54
C THR A 196 0.98 -17.16 -1.50
N PRO A 197 0.10 -16.32 -2.07
CA PRO A 197 -1.32 -16.65 -2.19
C PRO A 197 -1.55 -18.02 -2.84
N GLU A 198 -0.83 -18.31 -3.92
CA GLU A 198 -0.95 -19.55 -4.71
C GLU A 198 -0.52 -20.76 -3.88
N GLN A 199 0.59 -20.64 -3.15
CA GLN A 199 1.09 -21.69 -2.25
C GLN A 199 0.07 -22.00 -1.16
N LEU A 200 -0.52 -20.97 -0.54
CA LEU A 200 -1.54 -21.20 0.49
C LEU A 200 -2.77 -21.87 -0.11
N MET A 201 -3.33 -21.33 -1.20
CA MET A 201 -4.53 -21.86 -1.85
C MET A 201 -4.36 -23.35 -2.20
N ALA A 202 -3.22 -23.73 -2.80
CA ALA A 202 -2.91 -25.13 -3.10
C ALA A 202 -2.84 -26.01 -1.84
N SER A 203 -2.35 -25.47 -0.73
CA SER A 203 -2.16 -26.19 0.54
C SER A 203 -3.45 -26.37 1.35
N LEU A 204 -4.43 -25.48 1.18
CA LEU A 204 -5.71 -25.54 1.90
C LEU A 204 -6.53 -26.78 1.54
N LYS A 205 -6.42 -27.26 0.30
CA LYS A 205 -7.19 -28.41 -0.22
C LYS A 205 -8.67 -28.31 0.15
N LEU A 206 -9.26 -27.15 -0.17
CA LEU A 206 -10.66 -26.85 0.14
C LEU A 206 -11.56 -27.87 -0.55
N LYS A 207 -12.66 -28.22 0.14
CA LYS A 207 -13.72 -29.03 -0.44
C LYS A 207 -14.79 -28.12 -1.01
N LYS A 208 -15.80 -28.68 -1.69
CA LYS A 208 -17.02 -27.93 -1.98
C LYS A 208 -17.60 -27.40 -0.67
N GLY A 209 -17.94 -26.12 -0.70
CA GLY A 209 -18.61 -25.37 0.33
C GLY A 209 -19.23 -24.13 -0.30
N ASP A 210 -20.24 -23.57 0.35
CA ASP A 210 -21.05 -22.50 -0.21
C ASP A 210 -20.55 -21.10 0.21
N GLU A 211 -19.65 -21.06 1.21
CA GLU A 211 -19.12 -19.82 1.75
C GLU A 211 -17.83 -19.40 1.04
N GLU A 212 -17.68 -18.09 0.84
CA GLU A 212 -16.46 -17.46 0.35
C GLU A 212 -15.84 -16.57 1.44
N ARG A 213 -14.52 -16.55 1.59
CA ARG A 213 -13.84 -15.69 2.59
C ARG A 213 -12.57 -15.05 2.05
N THR A 214 -12.17 -13.94 2.64
CA THR A 214 -10.84 -13.35 2.40
C THR A 214 -9.89 -13.76 3.52
N LEU A 215 -8.78 -14.41 3.19
CA LEU A 215 -7.72 -14.76 4.13
C LEU A 215 -6.59 -13.75 4.01
N VAL A 216 -6.20 -13.14 5.12
CA VAL A 216 -5.11 -12.16 5.14
C VAL A 216 -3.95 -12.70 5.96
N LEU A 217 -2.86 -13.03 5.26
CA LEU A 217 -1.62 -13.47 5.87
C LEU A 217 -0.76 -12.27 6.24
N THR A 218 -0.50 -12.10 7.52
CA THR A 218 0.32 -10.98 8.01
C THR A 218 1.05 -11.33 9.30
N ARG A 219 1.55 -10.30 10.01
CA ARG A 219 2.23 -10.44 11.29
C ARG A 219 1.50 -9.65 12.36
N LEU A 220 1.55 -10.16 13.58
CA LEU A 220 1.17 -9.49 14.81
C LEU A 220 2.43 -9.44 15.68
N ARG A 221 3.01 -8.25 15.85
CA ARG A 221 4.26 -8.06 16.62
C ARG A 221 5.38 -9.04 16.22
N GLY A 222 5.59 -9.19 14.91
CA GLY A 222 6.59 -10.09 14.32
C GLY A 222 6.09 -11.52 14.07
N GLU A 223 5.03 -11.97 14.75
CA GLU A 223 4.56 -13.36 14.67
C GLU A 223 3.54 -13.58 13.54
N PRO A 224 3.69 -14.63 12.70
CA PRO A 224 2.75 -14.91 11.62
C PRO A 224 1.34 -15.19 12.11
N ILE A 225 0.36 -14.46 11.56
CA ILE A 225 -1.07 -14.68 11.80
C ILE A 225 -1.84 -14.81 10.48
N VAL A 226 -3.06 -15.34 10.57
CA VAL A 226 -4.07 -15.27 9.53
C VAL A 226 -5.34 -14.65 10.09
N MET A 227 -5.86 -13.64 9.41
CA MET A 227 -7.21 -13.12 9.64
C MET A 227 -8.16 -13.72 8.61
N ILE A 228 -9.36 -14.09 9.05
CA ILE A 228 -10.44 -14.57 8.22
C ILE A 228 -11.49 -13.45 8.18
N CYS A 229 -11.69 -12.88 7.00
CA CYS A 229 -12.58 -11.75 6.81
C CYS A 229 -13.73 -12.12 5.88
N GLU A 230 -14.74 -11.26 5.83
CA GLU A 230 -15.78 -11.28 4.80
C GLU A 230 -15.19 -11.34 3.38
N SER A 231 -15.97 -11.86 2.43
CA SER A 231 -15.48 -12.12 1.06
C SER A 231 -15.20 -10.85 0.25
N GLN A 232 -16.02 -9.82 0.44
CA GLN A 232 -15.95 -8.56 -0.30
C GLN A 232 -15.56 -7.42 0.64
N PRO A 233 -14.72 -6.48 0.18
CA PRO A 233 -14.54 -5.24 0.91
C PRO A 233 -15.82 -4.41 0.89
N VAL A 234 -15.94 -3.55 1.90
CA VAL A 234 -16.80 -2.36 1.86
C VAL A 234 -15.98 -1.18 1.39
#